data_AF-A0A644Y8C8-F1
#
_entry.id   AF-A0A644Y8C8-F1
#
_cell.length_a   1.000
_cell.length_b   1.000
_cell.length_c   1.000
_cell.angle_alpha   90.00
_cell.angle_beta   90.00
_cell.angle_gamma   90.00
#
_symmetry.space_group_name_H-M   'P 1'
#
loop_
_entity.id
_entity.type
_entity.pdbx_description
1 polymer ?
#
loop_
_entity_poly.entity_id
_entity_poly.type
_entity_poly.pdbx_seq_one_letter_code
_entity_poly.pdbx_strand_id
1 'polypeptide(L)' 'MSRCYPHISEHLGCLMKTQNINGGDLSLKTEIRPQLIKDILRGDIFCLSLRNVRALSKHFGMSIFEFIDYISQ' A
#
# COMPACT_ATOMS: atom_id res chain seq x y z
N MET A 1 -0.72 13.05 -9.79
CA MET A 1 -0.09 13.64 -8.59
C MET A 1 0.21 12.53 -7.60
N SER A 2 1.45 12.46 -7.11
CA SER A 2 1.86 11.49 -6.08
C SER A 2 1.94 12.17 -4.73
N ARG A 3 1.61 11.46 -3.65
CA ARG A 3 1.75 11.92 -2.26
C ARG A 3 2.66 10.96 -1.51
N CYS A 4 3.37 11.50 -0.52
CA CYS A 4 4.36 10.81 0.26
C CYS A 4 3.78 10.47 1.64
N TYR A 5 4.01 9.22 2.08
CA TYR A 5 3.45 8.60 3.27
C TYR A 5 4.60 7.93 4.05
N PRO A 6 5.23 8.63 5.01
CA PRO A 6 6.46 8.17 5.66
C PRO A 6 6.35 6.79 6.34
N HIS A 7 5.18 6.46 6.88
CA HIS A 7 4.94 5.23 7.64
C HIS A 7 4.30 4.10 6.81
N ILE A 8 4.22 4.27 5.49
CA ILE A 8 3.52 3.32 4.63
C ILE A 8 4.12 1.92 4.64
N SER A 9 5.44 1.79 4.80
CA SER A 9 6.11 0.49 4.85
C SER A 9 5.62 -0.35 6.04
N GLU A 10 5.53 0.28 7.22
CA GLU A 10 5.07 -0.32 8.47
C GLU A 10 3.58 -0.66 8.40
N HIS A 11 2.76 0.31 8.00
CA HIS A 11 1.31 0.18 7.93
C HIS A 11 0.85 -0.82 6.87
N LEU A 12 1.44 -0.78 5.67
CA LEU A 12 1.16 -1.75 4.62
C LEU A 12 1.63 -3.15 5.04
N GLY A 13 2.81 -3.25 5.66
CA GLY A 13 3.31 -4.52 6.20
C GLY A 13 2.38 -5.11 7.26
N CYS A 14 1.78 -4.29 8.12
CA CYS A 14 0.79 -4.70 9.10
C CYS A 14 -0.48 -5.26 8.43
N LEU A 15 -1.06 -4.50 7.50
CA LEU A 15 -2.26 -4.94 6.75
C LEU A 15 -2.04 -6.26 6.00
N MET A 16 -0.86 -6.41 5.39
CA MET A 16 -0.49 -7.63 4.68
C MET A 16 -0.39 -8.83 5.63
N LYS A 17 0.19 -8.65 6.82
CA LYS A 17 0.24 -9.70 7.85
C LYS A 17 -1.15 -10.07 8.36
N THR A 18 -2.01 -9.08 8.64
CA THR A 18 -3.36 -9.32 9.15
C THR A 18 -4.22 -10.13 8.17
N GLN A 19 -4.06 -9.91 6.86
CA GLN A 19 -4.78 -10.65 5.83
C GLN A 19 -4.03 -11.89 5.32
N ASN A 20 -2.86 -12.20 5.89
CA ASN A 20 -1.99 -13.30 5.47
C ASN A 20 -1.69 -13.30 3.96
N ILE A 21 -1.38 -12.12 3.41
CA ILE A 21 -1.05 -11.93 1.99
C ILE A 21 0.43 -11.58 1.83
N ASN A 22 1.06 -12.08 0.76
CA ASN A 22 2.42 -11.69 0.38
C ASN A 22 2.40 -10.61 -0.72
N GLY A 23 3.56 -10.03 -1.01
CA GLY A 23 3.67 -8.94 -2.00
C GLY A 23 3.33 -9.36 -3.44
N GLY A 24 3.50 -10.65 -3.77
CA GLY A 24 3.08 -11.20 -5.06
C GLY A 24 1.56 -11.26 -5.20
N ASP A 25 0.88 -11.75 -4.18
CA ASP A 25 -0.58 -11.79 -4.14
C ASP A 25 -1.18 -10.38 -4.20
N LEU A 26 -0.60 -9.45 -3.43
CA LEU A 26 -1.00 -8.05 -3.44
C LEU A 26 -0.82 -7.44 -4.83
N SER A 27 0.29 -7.73 -5.51
CA SER A 27 0.54 -7.27 -6.87
C SER A 27 -0.52 -7.75 -7.85
N LEU A 28 -0.85 -9.05 -7.81
CA LEU A 28 -1.85 -9.65 -8.69
C LEU A 28 -3.25 -9.06 -8.45
N LYS A 29 -3.63 -8.81 -7.20
CA LYS A 29 -4.96 -8.29 -6.84
C LYS A 29 -5.13 -6.79 -7.07
N THR A 30 -4.04 -6.03 -7.06
CA THR A 30 -4.08 -4.56 -7.16
C THR A 30 -3.56 -4.01 -8.48
N GLU A 31 -2.99 -4.87 -9.34
CA GLU A 31 -2.24 -4.50 -10.56
C GLU A 31 -1.04 -3.58 -10.29
N ILE A 32 -0.62 -3.44 -9.03
CA ILE A 32 0.57 -2.69 -8.65
C ILE A 32 1.77 -3.55 -8.96
N ARG A 33 2.80 -2.97 -9.59
CA ARG A 33 4.03 -3.70 -9.96
C ARG A 33 4.64 -4.37 -8.71
N PRO A 34 5.06 -5.65 -8.79
CA PRO A 34 5.64 -6.35 -7.64
C PRO A 34 6.87 -5.63 -7.09
N GLN A 35 7.67 -5.02 -7.96
CA GLN A 35 8.85 -4.26 -7.56
C GLN A 35 8.47 -3.06 -6.69
N LEU A 36 7.44 -2.30 -7.08
CA LEU A 36 6.99 -1.16 -6.31
C LEU A 36 6.52 -1.57 -4.90
N ILE A 37 5.80 -2.70 -4.78
CA ILE A 37 5.40 -3.22 -3.46
C ILE A 37 6.62 -3.58 -2.62
N LYS A 38 7.64 -4.21 -3.21
CA LYS A 38 8.90 -4.52 -2.51
C LYS A 38 9.63 -3.26 -2.06
N ASP A 39 9.72 -2.26 -2.93
CA ASP A 39 10.37 -0.98 -2.64
C ASP A 39 9.64 -0.24 -1.50
N ILE A 40 8.30 -0.30 -1.48
CA ILE A 40 7.49 0.22 -0.36
C ILE A 40 7.81 -0.51 0.94
N LEU A 41 7.76 -1.85 0.93
CA LEU A 41 7.99 -2.66 2.13
C LEU A 41 9.42 -2.56 2.67
N ARG A 42 10.40 -2.25 1.82
CA ARG A 42 11.78 -1.97 2.21
C ARG A 42 11.98 -0.56 2.76
N GLY A 43 11.03 0.34 2.54
CA GLY A 43 11.15 1.76 2.87
C GLY A 43 11.89 2.60 1.81
N ASP A 44 12.19 2.03 0.65
CA ASP A 44 12.86 2.73 -0.46
C ASP A 44 11.92 3.73 -1.16
N ILE A 45 10.62 3.40 -1.20
CA ILE A 45 9.57 4.26 -1.78
C ILE A 45 8.47 4.50 -0.77
N PHE A 46 8.26 5.77 -0.45
CA PHE A 46 7.19 6.23 0.42
C PHE A 46 6.14 7.09 -0.32
N CYS A 47 6.33 7.36 -1.62
CA CYS A 47 5.40 8.17 -2.41
C CYS A 47 4.56 7.32 -3.37
N LEU A 48 3.24 7.42 -3.26
CA LEU A 48 2.29 6.71 -4.12
C LEU A 48 1.45 7.65 -4.96
N SER A 49 1.15 7.19 -6.17
CA SER A 49 0.11 7.79 -7.00
C SER A 49 -1.27 7.53 -6.41
N LEU A 50 -2.22 8.43 -6.66
CA LEU A 50 -3.62 8.23 -6.26
C LEU A 50 -4.22 6.93 -6.82
N ARG A 51 -3.77 6.47 -8.00
CA ARG A 51 -4.17 5.18 -8.57
C ARG A 51 -3.78 4.01 -7.65
N ASN A 52 -2.53 4.00 -7.19
CA ASN A 52 -2.04 2.93 -6.31
C ASN A 52 -2.72 2.97 -4.95
N VAL A 53 -2.89 4.17 -4.38
CA VAL A 53 -3.63 4.37 -3.12
C VAL A 53 -5.05 3.82 -3.24
N ARG A 54 -5.76 4.12 -4.34
CA ARG A 54 -7.11 3.63 -4.61
C ARG A 54 -7.17 2.11 -4.80
N ALA A 55 -6.19 1.53 -5.47
CA ALA A 55 -6.10 0.08 -5.66
C ALA A 55 -5.88 -0.64 -4.32
N LEU A 56 -4.97 -0.13 -3.49
CA LEU A 56 -4.70 -0.66 -2.15
C LEU A 56 -5.92 -0.51 -1.24
N SER A 57 -6.52 0.68 -1.17
CA SER A 57 -7.69 0.92 -0.30
C SER A 57 -8.84 -0.02 -0.67
N LYS A 58 -9.12 -0.19 -1.97
CA LYS A 58 -10.14 -1.12 -2.46
C LYS A 58 -9.82 -2.57 -2.08
N HIS A 59 -8.56 -2.98 -2.20
CA HIS A 59 -8.15 -4.34 -1.83
C HIS A 59 -8.31 -4.62 -0.34
N PHE A 60 -7.94 -3.66 0.51
CA PHE A 60 -8.06 -3.78 1.97
C PHE A 60 -9.47 -3.50 2.50
N GLY A 61 -10.45 -3.21 1.63
CA GLY A 61 -11.84 -2.97 2.03
C GLY A 61 -12.05 -1.63 2.76
N MET A 62 -11.16 -0.66 2.55
CA MET A 62 -11.21 0.66 3.16
C MET A 62 -11.61 1.72 2.14
N SER A 63 -12.27 2.79 2.59
CA SER A 63 -12.38 4.00 1.79
C SER A 63 -10.99 4.59 1.53
N ILE A 64 -10.88 5.40 0.47
CA ILE A 64 -9.61 6.06 0.14
C ILE A 64 -9.15 6.95 1.30
N PHE A 65 -10.06 7.63 1.98
CA PHE A 65 -9.74 8.52 3.09
C PHE A 65 -9.26 7.76 4.32
N GLU A 66 -9.95 6.67 4.70
CA GLU A 66 -9.51 5.81 5.82
C GLU A 66 -8.14 5.21 5.55
N PHE A 67 -7.90 4.72 4.32
CA PHE A 67 -6.61 4.16 3.97
C PHE A 67 -5.50 5.21 3.99
N ILE A 68 -5.76 6.42 3.48
CA ILE A 68 -4.81 7.54 3.54
C ILE A 68 -4.51 7.92 4.99
N ASP A 69 -5.53 8.04 5.83
CA ASP A 69 -5.35 8.37 7.24
C ASP A 69 -4.50 7.31 7.94
N TYR A 70 -4.84 6.03 7.74
CA TYR A 70 -4.10 4.90 8.29
C TYR A 70 -2.62 4.88 7.91
N ILE A 71 -2.28 5.08 6.62
CA ILE A 71 -0.86 5.07 6.18
C ILE A 71 -0.11 6.38 6.45
N SER A 72 -0.79 7.44 6.92
CA SER A 72 -0.20 8.75 7.21
C SER A 72 0.09 8.97 8.70
N GLN A 73 -0.51 8.17 9.58
CA GLN A 73 -0.23 8.17 11.03
C GLN A 73 1.17 7.64 11.31
#